data_AF-A0A525PS02-F1
#
_entry.id   AF-A0A525PS02-F1
#
_cell.length_a   1.000
_cell.length_b   1.000
_cell.length_c   1.000
_cell.angle_alpha   90.00
_cell.angle_beta   90.00
_cell.angle_gamma   90.00
#
_symmetry.space_group_name_H-M   'P 1'
#
loop_
_entity.id
_entity.type
_entity.pdbx_description
1 polymer ?
#
loop_
_entity_poly.entity_id
_entity_poly.type
_entity_poly.pdbx_seq_one_letter_code
_entity_poly.pdbx_strand_id
1 'polypeptide(L)'
;MPLDRTLPLNSLGFAKAPADTRVVVAMSGGVDSSVVAAMLAEEGYDVVGVTLQLYDHGAALARKGACCAGIDIHDARRVAETMGFPHYVLDYENVFKDAVIDEFADSYLGGATPVPCIRCNERVKFKDLLETAKDLEADCMATGHYIQRKLGPGGAELHCAADANRDQSYFLFSTTADQLDYLRFPLGHLPSKNDTRALAAKYGLNVADKPDSQDICFVPNGDYASVIRKLRPEAA
;
A
#
# COMPACT_ATOMS: atom_id res chain seq x y z
N MET A 1 -45.46 1.60 -4.30
CA MET A 1 -44.64 2.30 -5.31
C MET A 1 -43.21 1.83 -5.11
N PRO A 2 -42.57 1.14 -6.06
CA PRO A 2 -41.16 0.81 -5.89
C PRO A 2 -40.35 2.10 -6.03
N LEU A 3 -39.63 2.47 -4.97
CA LEU A 3 -38.61 3.52 -5.00
C LEU A 3 -37.40 2.96 -5.74
N ASP A 4 -37.51 2.79 -7.06
CA ASP A 4 -36.36 2.54 -7.91
C ASP A 4 -35.65 3.87 -8.16
N ARG A 5 -35.00 4.38 -7.11
CA ARG A 5 -34.01 5.45 -7.24
C ARG A 5 -32.66 4.78 -7.27
N THR A 6 -32.13 4.52 -8.46
CA THR A 6 -30.72 4.19 -8.65
C THR A 6 -29.90 5.27 -7.96
N LEU A 7 -29.30 4.95 -6.82
CA LEU A 7 -28.44 5.88 -6.09
C LEU A 7 -27.25 6.26 -7.00
N PRO A 8 -26.87 7.55 -7.06
CA PRO A 8 -25.68 7.94 -7.81
C PRO A 8 -24.46 7.22 -7.22
N LEU A 9 -23.50 6.88 -8.09
CA LEU A 9 -22.25 6.28 -7.64
C LEU A 9 -21.43 7.31 -6.85
N ASN A 10 -20.88 6.88 -5.72
CA ASN A 10 -19.90 7.67 -4.96
C ASN A 10 -18.53 7.71 -5.69
N SER A 11 -17.57 8.47 -5.16
CA SER A 11 -16.24 8.64 -5.78
C SER A 11 -15.45 7.33 -5.92
N LEU A 12 -15.82 6.28 -5.17
CA LEU A 12 -15.26 4.93 -5.28
C LEU A 12 -16.09 3.98 -6.16
N GLY A 13 -17.14 4.48 -6.81
CA GLY A 13 -17.94 3.73 -7.78
C GLY A 13 -19.01 2.82 -7.17
N PHE A 14 -19.44 3.07 -5.93
CA PHE A 14 -20.52 2.31 -5.28
C PHE A 14 -21.83 3.09 -5.24
N ALA A 15 -22.95 2.40 -5.45
CA ALA A 15 -24.30 2.97 -5.38
C ALA A 15 -24.81 3.09 -3.92
N LYS A 16 -24.01 3.70 -3.05
CA LYS A 16 -24.33 3.94 -1.63
C LYS A 16 -23.58 5.16 -1.10
N ALA A 17 -24.02 5.70 0.04
CA ALA A 17 -23.39 6.86 0.65
C ALA A 17 -21.94 6.56 1.09
N PRO A 18 -21.03 7.55 1.10
CA PRO A 18 -19.66 7.37 1.61
C PRO A 18 -19.64 6.77 3.02
N ALA A 19 -20.47 7.27 3.93
CA ALA A 19 -20.53 6.80 5.32
C ALA A 19 -20.97 5.33 5.47
N ASP A 20 -21.70 4.80 4.49
CA ASP A 20 -22.10 3.38 4.44
C ASP A 20 -21.09 2.53 3.67
N THR A 21 -20.02 3.13 3.15
CA THR A 21 -18.98 2.47 2.34
C THR A 21 -17.71 2.31 3.16
N ARG A 22 -17.41 1.07 3.53
CA ARG A 22 -16.20 0.75 4.27
C ARG A 22 -15.02 0.56 3.34
N VAL A 23 -13.91 1.22 3.67
CA VAL A 23 -12.69 1.18 2.87
C VAL A 23 -11.51 0.84 3.76
N VAL A 24 -10.87 -0.30 3.48
CA VAL A 24 -9.57 -0.58 4.09
C VAL A 24 -8.49 0.15 3.29
N VAL A 25 -7.69 0.97 3.96
CA VAL A 25 -6.56 1.66 3.34
C VAL A 25 -5.26 0.99 3.76
N ALA A 26 -4.50 0.50 2.78
CA ALA A 26 -3.17 -0.05 3.02
C ALA A 26 -2.18 1.10 3.32
N MET A 27 -1.81 1.26 4.59
CA MET A 27 -0.98 2.36 5.08
C MET A 27 0.45 1.91 5.34
N SER A 28 1.40 2.38 4.52
CA SER A 28 2.83 2.06 4.69
C SER A 28 3.58 3.04 5.60
N GLY A 29 2.89 4.02 6.19
CA GLY A 29 3.53 5.14 6.91
C GLY A 29 4.17 6.20 6.01
N GLY A 30 4.06 6.04 4.68
CA GLY A 30 4.49 7.01 3.69
C GLY A 30 3.43 8.08 3.41
N VAL A 31 3.83 9.14 2.71
CA VAL A 31 2.94 10.26 2.35
C VAL A 31 1.76 9.81 1.49
N ASP A 32 1.97 8.88 0.54
CA ASP A 32 0.95 8.51 -0.47
C ASP A 32 -0.26 7.81 0.15
N SER A 33 -0.02 6.73 0.90
CA SER A 33 -1.09 6.02 1.58
C SER A 33 -1.78 6.88 2.64
N SER A 34 -1.04 7.80 3.26
CA SER A 34 -1.58 8.72 4.26
C SER A 34 -2.52 9.74 3.63
N VAL A 35 -2.17 10.28 2.46
CA VAL A 35 -3.04 11.16 1.68
C VAL A 35 -4.30 10.43 1.23
N VAL A 36 -4.17 9.18 0.75
CA VAL A 36 -5.35 8.38 0.39
C VAL A 36 -6.30 8.22 1.59
N ALA A 37 -5.77 7.83 2.75
CA ALA A 37 -6.58 7.65 3.95
C ALA A 37 -7.26 8.97 4.39
N ALA A 38 -6.52 10.07 4.39
CA ALA A 38 -7.03 11.38 4.76
C ALA A 38 -8.09 11.90 3.79
N MET A 39 -7.88 11.73 2.49
CA MET A 39 -8.83 12.14 1.45
C MET A 39 -10.15 11.38 1.57
N LEU A 40 -10.10 10.06 1.77
CA LEU A 40 -11.30 9.25 1.96
C LEU A 40 -12.02 9.57 3.27
N ALA A 41 -11.28 9.87 4.34
CA ALA A 41 -11.87 10.32 5.60
C ALA A 41 -12.56 11.69 5.44
N GLU A 42 -11.95 12.65 4.72
CA GLU A 42 -12.55 13.96 4.41
C GLU A 42 -13.83 13.81 3.56
N GLU A 43 -13.85 12.87 2.63
CA GLU A 43 -15.03 12.54 1.82
C GLU A 43 -16.14 11.82 2.61
N GLY A 44 -15.88 11.45 3.87
CA GLY A 44 -16.86 10.88 4.79
C GLY A 44 -17.04 9.36 4.67
N TYR A 45 -16.03 8.64 4.17
CA TYR A 45 -16.03 7.18 4.12
C TYR A 45 -15.80 6.53 5.49
N ASP A 46 -16.30 5.30 5.68
CA ASP A 46 -15.92 4.45 6.83
C ASP A 46 -14.52 3.87 6.59
N VAL A 47 -13.50 4.65 6.91
CA VAL A 47 -12.10 4.30 6.67
C VAL A 47 -11.57 3.41 7.78
N VAL A 48 -10.85 2.35 7.42
CA VAL A 48 -10.04 1.54 8.33
C VAL A 48 -8.60 1.51 7.81
N GLY A 49 -7.66 2.06 8.57
CA GLY A 49 -6.24 2.00 8.22
C GLY A 49 -5.62 0.66 8.60
N VAL A 50 -4.84 0.05 7.72
CA VAL A 50 -4.10 -1.19 8.03
C VAL A 50 -2.65 -1.05 7.61
N THR A 51 -1.72 -1.32 8.54
CA THR A 51 -0.28 -1.41 8.26
C THR A 51 0.20 -2.85 8.41
N LEU A 52 0.97 -3.31 7.44
CA LEU A 52 1.65 -4.60 7.51
C LEU A 52 3.03 -4.42 8.13
N GLN A 53 3.29 -5.14 9.22
CA GLN A 53 4.63 -5.29 9.77
C GLN A 53 5.32 -6.44 9.03
N LEU A 54 6.26 -6.10 8.15
CA LEU A 54 6.84 -7.04 7.19
C LEU A 54 8.20 -7.61 7.61
N TYR A 55 8.99 -6.89 8.40
CA TYR A 55 10.26 -7.42 8.93
C TYR A 55 10.73 -6.58 10.11
N ASP A 56 11.23 -7.23 11.16
CA ASP A 56 12.02 -6.56 12.19
C ASP A 56 13.51 -6.56 11.81
N HIS A 57 14.17 -5.41 11.89
CA HIS A 57 15.61 -5.40 12.03
C HIS A 57 15.94 -5.88 13.45
N GLY A 58 15.97 -7.20 13.65
CA GLY A 58 16.30 -7.89 14.91
C GLY A 58 17.68 -7.59 15.52
N ALA A 59 18.28 -6.44 15.24
CA ALA A 59 19.39 -5.83 15.95
C ALA A 59 19.03 -4.43 16.53
N ALA A 60 17.77 -3.98 16.43
CA ALA A 60 17.31 -2.66 16.86
C ALA A 60 16.84 -2.59 18.32
N LEU A 61 16.94 -3.68 19.09
CA LEU A 61 16.83 -3.63 20.56
C LEU A 61 18.05 -2.95 21.22
N ALA A 62 19.11 -2.63 20.46
CA ALA A 62 20.36 -2.07 21.00
C ALA A 62 20.54 -0.55 20.83
N ARG A 63 19.66 0.17 20.10
CA ARG A 63 19.77 1.65 19.98
C ARG A 63 18.41 2.32 20.04
N LYS A 64 18.25 3.22 21.03
CA LYS A 64 17.17 4.22 21.06
C LYS A 64 17.17 4.99 19.73
N GLY A 65 16.13 4.81 18.91
CA GLY A 65 15.86 5.64 17.72
C GLY A 65 16.08 5.00 16.34
N ALA A 66 16.29 3.67 16.22
CA ALA A 66 16.65 3.03 14.95
C ALA A 66 15.61 2.05 14.36
N CYS A 67 14.32 2.15 14.72
CA CYS A 67 13.29 1.29 14.14
C CYS A 67 12.54 2.03 13.02
N CYS A 68 13.04 1.97 11.78
CA CYS A 68 12.33 2.57 10.63
C CYS A 68 10.93 1.96 10.45
N ALA A 69 10.79 0.64 10.62
CA ALA A 69 9.49 -0.04 10.59
C ALA A 69 8.54 0.45 11.69
N GLY A 70 9.06 0.71 12.90
CA GLY A 70 8.29 1.27 14.01
C GLY A 70 7.92 2.74 13.80
N ILE A 71 8.78 3.53 13.14
CA ILE A 71 8.48 4.92 12.77
C ILE A 71 7.35 4.96 11.73
N ASP A 72 7.40 4.11 10.70
CA ASP A 72 6.36 4.04 9.68
C ASP A 72 4.99 3.64 10.26
N ILE A 73 4.96 2.64 11.13
CA ILE A 73 3.76 2.24 11.86
C ILE A 73 3.24 3.39 12.73
N HIS A 74 4.13 4.08 13.45
CA HIS A 74 3.76 5.21 14.29
C HIS A 74 3.21 6.39 13.46
N ASP A 75 3.81 6.66 12.29
CA ASP A 75 3.35 7.70 11.37
C ASP A 75 1.95 7.39 10.83
N ALA A 76 1.71 6.15 10.39
CA ALA A 76 0.39 5.70 9.96
C ALA A 76 -0.66 5.85 11.07
N ARG A 77 -0.31 5.44 12.31
CA ARG A 77 -1.18 5.60 13.47
C ARG A 77 -1.50 7.07 13.75
N ARG A 78 -0.52 7.96 13.71
CA ARG A 78 -0.73 9.40 13.96
C ARG A 78 -1.65 10.03 12.90
N VAL A 79 -1.50 9.64 11.63
CA VAL A 79 -2.42 10.06 10.56
C VAL A 79 -3.84 9.60 10.86
N ALA A 80 -4.01 8.34 11.27
CA ALA A 80 -5.32 7.79 11.62
C ALA A 80 -5.98 8.52 12.81
N GLU A 81 -5.21 8.79 13.87
CA GLU A 81 -5.66 9.58 15.02
C GLU A 81 -6.06 11.01 14.62
N THR A 82 -5.30 11.64 13.73
CA THR A 82 -5.54 13.01 13.26
C THR A 82 -6.81 13.09 12.42
N MET A 83 -7.06 12.09 11.58
CA MET A 83 -8.20 12.03 10.67
C MET A 83 -9.43 11.34 11.27
N GLY A 84 -9.31 10.75 12.47
CA GLY A 84 -10.43 10.19 13.23
C GLY A 84 -10.89 8.81 12.77
N PHE A 85 -10.00 7.93 12.32
CA PHE A 85 -10.34 6.57 11.89
C PHE A 85 -9.52 5.48 12.61
N PRO A 86 -10.02 4.24 12.75
CA PRO A 86 -9.29 3.15 13.39
C PRO A 86 -8.10 2.68 12.55
N HIS A 87 -7.01 2.31 13.24
CA HIS A 87 -5.79 1.78 12.60
C HIS A 87 -5.35 0.47 13.25
N TYR A 88 -5.10 -0.54 12.42
CA TYR A 88 -4.62 -1.85 12.82
C TYR A 88 -3.22 -2.12 12.26
N VAL A 89 -2.44 -2.88 13.02
CA VAL A 89 -1.14 -3.39 12.59
C VAL A 89 -1.22 -4.90 12.55
N LEU A 90 -0.86 -5.49 11.42
CA LEU A 90 -0.87 -6.93 11.22
C LEU A 90 0.56 -7.44 11.06
N ASP A 91 0.91 -8.47 11.82
CA ASP A 91 2.21 -9.14 11.73
C ASP A 91 2.23 -10.09 10.53
N TYR A 92 3.07 -9.78 9.57
CA TYR A 92 3.28 -10.54 8.34
C TYR A 92 4.76 -10.91 8.15
N GLU A 93 5.57 -10.86 9.21
CA GLU A 93 7.02 -11.01 9.09
C GLU A 93 7.43 -12.35 8.50
N ASN A 94 6.84 -13.44 9.00
CA ASN A 94 7.15 -14.79 8.52
C ASN A 94 6.71 -14.99 7.06
N VAL A 95 5.50 -14.52 6.72
CA VAL A 95 4.97 -14.63 5.35
C VAL A 95 5.83 -13.82 4.38
N PHE A 96 6.22 -12.60 4.76
CA PHE A 96 7.08 -11.75 3.94
C PHE A 96 8.47 -12.36 3.77
N LYS A 97 9.06 -12.88 4.85
CA LYS A 97 10.36 -13.54 4.81
C LYS A 97 10.33 -14.70 3.82
N ASP A 98 9.38 -15.61 3.97
CA ASP A 98 9.35 -16.85 3.19
C ASP A 98 8.93 -16.58 1.73
N ALA A 99 7.94 -15.71 1.50
CA ALA A 99 7.39 -15.47 0.16
C ALA A 99 8.16 -14.43 -0.67
N VAL A 100 8.99 -13.59 -0.03
CA VAL A 100 9.70 -12.48 -0.71
C VAL A 100 11.20 -12.51 -0.45
N ILE A 101 11.64 -12.53 0.82
CA ILE A 101 13.07 -12.41 1.15
C ILE A 101 13.86 -13.66 0.74
N ASP A 102 13.34 -14.85 1.04
CA ASP A 102 14.01 -16.10 0.70
C ASP A 102 14.06 -16.34 -0.82
N GLU A 103 12.94 -16.13 -1.53
CA GLU A 103 12.94 -16.21 -3.00
C GLU A 103 13.90 -15.19 -3.63
N PHE A 104 13.99 -13.98 -3.06
CA PHE A 104 14.94 -12.97 -3.51
C PHE A 104 16.39 -13.48 -3.40
N ALA A 105 16.77 -14.04 -2.24
CA ALA A 105 18.11 -14.58 -2.04
C ALA A 105 18.39 -15.76 -2.98
N ASP A 106 17.47 -16.72 -3.06
CA ASP A 106 17.62 -17.93 -3.89
C ASP A 106 17.70 -17.60 -5.38
N SER A 107 16.94 -16.59 -5.84
CA SER A 107 16.99 -16.12 -7.24
C SER A 107 18.37 -15.56 -7.60
N TYR A 108 18.99 -14.80 -6.70
CA TYR A 108 20.36 -14.31 -6.91
C TYR A 108 21.38 -15.45 -6.96
N LEU A 109 21.23 -16.48 -6.12
CA LEU A 109 22.07 -17.68 -6.18
C LEU A 109 21.90 -18.45 -7.50
N GLY A 110 20.69 -18.41 -8.07
CA GLY A 110 20.39 -18.95 -9.40
C GLY A 110 20.90 -18.09 -10.57
N GLY A 111 21.60 -16.97 -10.32
CA GLY A 111 22.10 -16.08 -11.35
C GLY A 111 21.05 -15.16 -11.99
N ALA A 112 19.88 -15.01 -11.35
CA ALA A 112 18.84 -14.09 -11.78
C ALA A 112 18.92 -12.75 -11.02
N THR A 113 18.25 -11.73 -11.56
CA THR A 113 18.09 -10.42 -10.90
C THR A 113 16.61 -10.22 -10.54
N PRO A 114 16.17 -10.64 -9.34
CA PRO A 114 14.76 -10.58 -8.94
C PRO A 114 14.29 -9.16 -8.64
N VAL A 115 12.98 -8.92 -8.85
CA VAL A 115 12.29 -7.69 -8.44
C VAL A 115 11.32 -8.02 -7.29
N PRO A 116 11.74 -7.91 -6.03
CA PRO A 116 10.94 -8.39 -4.88
C PRO A 116 9.64 -7.61 -4.68
N CYS A 117 9.54 -6.37 -5.16
CA CYS A 117 8.33 -5.56 -5.07
C CYS A 117 7.15 -6.19 -5.84
N ILE A 118 7.41 -6.84 -6.98
CA ILE A 118 6.38 -7.55 -7.75
C ILE A 118 5.83 -8.72 -6.91
N ARG A 119 6.71 -9.52 -6.30
CA ARG A 119 6.32 -10.64 -5.44
C ARG A 119 5.58 -10.20 -4.19
N CYS A 120 6.01 -9.10 -3.58
CA CYS A 120 5.33 -8.52 -2.42
C CYS A 120 3.90 -8.09 -2.77
N ASN A 121 3.69 -7.41 -3.90
CA ASN A 121 2.35 -7.03 -4.36
C ASN A 121 1.50 -8.27 -4.65
N GLU A 122 2.04 -9.24 -5.39
CA GLU A 122 1.37 -10.46 -5.80
C GLU A 122 0.94 -11.32 -4.61
N ARG A 123 1.86 -11.58 -3.66
CA ARG A 123 1.68 -12.63 -2.66
C ARG A 123 1.34 -12.14 -1.26
N VAL A 124 1.71 -10.91 -0.92
CA VAL A 124 1.52 -10.37 0.44
C VAL A 124 0.45 -9.28 0.44
N LYS A 125 0.63 -8.20 -0.33
CA LYS A 125 -0.30 -7.05 -0.29
C LYS A 125 -1.65 -7.32 -0.95
N PHE A 126 -1.72 -8.09 -2.04
CA PHE A 126 -3.00 -8.30 -2.75
C PHE A 126 -3.62 -9.67 -2.55
N LYS A 127 -2.96 -10.53 -1.79
CA LYS A 127 -3.58 -11.76 -1.32
C LYS A 127 -4.06 -11.55 0.11
N ASP A 128 -3.14 -11.52 1.06
CA ASP A 128 -3.50 -11.63 2.47
C ASP A 128 -4.17 -10.38 3.04
N LEU A 129 -3.70 -9.18 2.65
CA LEU A 129 -4.36 -7.93 3.07
C LEU A 129 -5.73 -7.75 2.40
N LEU A 130 -5.92 -8.31 1.22
CA LEU A 130 -7.18 -8.26 0.47
C LEU A 130 -8.21 -9.22 1.09
N GLU A 131 -7.77 -10.38 1.57
CA GLU A 131 -8.56 -11.27 2.43
C GLU A 131 -8.91 -10.59 3.76
N THR A 132 -7.94 -9.96 4.42
CA THR A 132 -8.19 -9.22 5.66
C THR A 132 -9.21 -8.09 5.47
N ALA A 133 -9.16 -7.38 4.34
CA ALA A 133 -10.13 -6.33 4.04
C ALA A 133 -11.56 -6.88 3.88
N LYS A 134 -11.70 -8.07 3.30
CA LYS A 134 -12.99 -8.76 3.20
C LYS A 134 -13.48 -9.25 4.57
N ASP A 135 -12.60 -9.75 5.43
CA ASP A 135 -12.93 -10.16 6.79
C ASP A 135 -13.39 -8.99 7.67
N LEU A 136 -12.91 -7.78 7.37
CA LEU A 136 -13.37 -6.52 7.98
C LEU A 136 -14.66 -5.97 7.35
N GLU A 137 -15.28 -6.72 6.45
CA GLU A 137 -16.50 -6.38 5.71
C GLU A 137 -16.36 -5.09 4.88
N ALA A 138 -15.16 -4.81 4.37
CA ALA A 138 -14.94 -3.65 3.52
C ALA A 138 -15.46 -3.88 2.10
N ASP A 139 -15.95 -2.82 1.48
CA ASP A 139 -16.41 -2.85 0.08
C ASP A 139 -15.26 -2.80 -0.91
N CYS A 140 -14.14 -2.21 -0.50
CA CYS A 140 -12.94 -2.13 -1.29
C CYS A 140 -11.70 -1.94 -0.41
N MET A 141 -10.56 -2.15 -1.04
CA MET A 141 -9.26 -1.77 -0.50
C MET A 141 -8.66 -0.65 -1.34
N ALA A 142 -8.24 0.44 -0.68
CA ALA A 142 -7.54 1.54 -1.33
C ALA A 142 -6.04 1.53 -1.00
N THR A 143 -5.22 1.95 -1.96
CA THR A 143 -3.76 2.04 -1.78
C THR A 143 -3.21 3.34 -2.36
N GLY A 144 -2.04 3.76 -1.89
CA GLY A 144 -1.32 4.93 -2.40
C GLY A 144 -0.58 4.71 -3.73
N HIS A 145 -0.91 3.66 -4.50
CA HIS A 145 -0.21 3.42 -5.77
C HIS A 145 -0.65 4.42 -6.86
N TYR A 146 0.32 4.89 -7.62
CA TYR A 146 0.12 5.71 -8.81
C TYR A 146 -0.15 4.81 -10.00
N ILE A 147 -1.41 4.43 -10.14
CA ILE A 147 -1.98 3.69 -11.28
C ILE A 147 -3.46 4.06 -11.42
N GLN A 148 -4.04 3.89 -12.59
CA GLN A 148 -5.46 4.17 -12.81
C GLN A 148 -6.25 2.87 -12.94
N ARG A 149 -7.36 2.77 -12.20
CA ARG A 149 -8.39 1.77 -12.45
C ARG A 149 -9.51 2.42 -13.25
N LYS A 150 -9.85 1.86 -14.41
CA LYS A 150 -10.98 2.31 -15.24
C LYS A 150 -11.96 1.17 -15.43
N LEU A 151 -13.25 1.50 -15.58
CA LEU A 151 -14.24 0.51 -16.01
C LEU A 151 -14.22 0.46 -17.54
N GLY A 152 -13.90 -0.71 -18.08
CA GLY A 152 -13.98 -1.02 -19.49
C GLY A 152 -15.13 -1.98 -19.82
N PRO A 153 -15.25 -2.40 -21.09
CA PRO A 153 -16.33 -3.29 -21.53
C PRO A 153 -16.36 -4.65 -20.81
N GLY A 154 -15.22 -5.13 -20.33
CA GLY A 154 -15.06 -6.43 -19.66
C GLY A 154 -14.93 -6.37 -18.14
N GLY A 155 -15.15 -5.21 -17.51
CA GLY A 155 -14.92 -4.99 -16.08
C GLY A 155 -13.78 -4.00 -15.81
N ALA A 156 -13.13 -4.09 -14.65
CA ALA A 156 -12.03 -3.20 -14.33
C ALA A 156 -10.79 -3.45 -15.19
N GLU A 157 -10.14 -2.36 -15.56
CA GLU A 157 -8.91 -2.32 -16.34
C GLU A 157 -7.82 -1.54 -15.60
N LEU A 158 -6.58 -2.01 -15.71
CA LEU A 158 -5.40 -1.38 -15.16
C LEU A 158 -4.75 -0.48 -16.22
N HIS A 159 -4.60 0.80 -15.91
CA HIS A 159 -4.04 1.81 -16.79
C HIS A 159 -2.87 2.52 -16.10
N CYS A 160 -1.94 3.07 -16.89
CA CYS A 160 -0.85 3.89 -16.36
C CYS A 160 -1.38 5.10 -15.57
N ALA A 161 -0.59 5.57 -14.62
CA ALA A 161 -0.80 6.86 -13.96
C ALA A 161 -0.77 8.03 -14.94
N ALA A 162 -1.33 9.16 -14.51
CA ALA A 162 -1.21 10.42 -15.24
C ALA A 162 0.23 10.95 -15.21
N ASP A 163 0.94 10.82 -14.08
CA ASP A 163 2.37 11.10 -13.97
C ASP A 163 3.19 9.88 -14.40
N ALA A 164 3.74 9.92 -15.62
CA ALA A 164 4.58 8.86 -16.16
C ALA A 164 5.86 8.60 -15.35
N ASN A 165 6.37 9.60 -14.60
CA ASN A 165 7.56 9.43 -13.75
C ASN A 165 7.26 8.73 -12.42
N ARG A 166 5.97 8.59 -12.09
CA ARG A 166 5.50 7.93 -10.89
C ARG A 166 4.67 6.69 -11.18
N ASP A 167 4.44 6.35 -12.45
CA ASP A 167 3.65 5.19 -12.83
C ASP A 167 4.19 3.91 -12.19
N GLN A 168 3.30 3.19 -11.50
CA GLN A 168 3.61 1.95 -10.81
C GLN A 168 2.96 0.73 -11.47
N SER A 169 2.39 0.88 -12.67
CA SER A 169 1.70 -0.20 -13.38
C SER A 169 2.61 -1.42 -13.60
N TYR A 170 3.90 -1.18 -13.83
CA TYR A 170 4.92 -2.24 -13.92
C TYR A 170 4.99 -3.12 -12.68
N PHE A 171 4.82 -2.60 -11.46
CA PHE A 171 4.91 -3.42 -10.24
C PHE A 171 3.60 -4.16 -9.93
N LEU A 172 2.53 -3.85 -10.66
CA LEU A 172 1.18 -4.35 -10.42
C LEU A 172 0.63 -5.15 -11.63
N PHE A 173 1.48 -5.51 -12.59
CA PHE A 173 1.06 -6.23 -13.81
C PHE A 173 0.40 -7.58 -13.52
N SER A 174 0.73 -8.22 -12.39
CA SER A 174 0.19 -9.52 -11.98
C SER A 174 -1.17 -9.41 -11.28
N THR A 175 -1.74 -8.21 -11.15
CA THR A 175 -3.05 -8.00 -10.52
C THR A 175 -4.14 -8.66 -11.36
N THR A 176 -4.89 -9.56 -10.76
CA THR A 176 -6.02 -10.24 -11.42
C THR A 176 -7.24 -9.34 -11.54
N ALA A 177 -8.17 -9.68 -12.44
CA ALA A 177 -9.42 -8.93 -12.61
C ALA A 177 -10.24 -8.82 -11.31
N ASP A 178 -10.38 -9.94 -10.58
CA ASP A 178 -11.12 -9.97 -9.30
C ASP A 178 -10.48 -9.09 -8.23
N GLN A 179 -9.15 -9.10 -8.14
CA GLN A 179 -8.42 -8.20 -7.24
C GLN A 179 -8.62 -6.74 -7.68
N LEU A 180 -8.49 -6.47 -8.97
CA LEU A 180 -8.64 -5.14 -9.52
C LEU A 180 -10.05 -4.59 -9.32
N ASP A 181 -11.09 -5.42 -9.35
CA ASP A 181 -12.46 -5.01 -9.06
C ASP A 181 -12.65 -4.53 -7.62
N TYR A 182 -11.91 -5.12 -6.69
CA TYR A 182 -11.93 -4.75 -5.27
C TYR A 182 -10.98 -3.60 -4.92
N LEU A 183 -9.96 -3.34 -5.74
CA LEU A 183 -8.94 -2.33 -5.48
C LEU A 183 -9.35 -0.91 -5.91
N ARG A 184 -8.84 0.10 -5.20
CA ARG A 184 -8.98 1.52 -5.53
C ARG A 184 -7.62 2.22 -5.46
N PHE A 185 -7.38 3.13 -6.41
CA PHE A 185 -6.11 3.85 -6.55
C PHE A 185 -6.34 5.35 -6.69
N PRO A 186 -6.64 6.04 -5.58
CA PRO A 186 -7.14 7.41 -5.66
C PRO A 186 -6.10 8.42 -6.14
N LEU A 187 -4.80 8.10 -6.15
CA LEU A 187 -3.74 9.03 -6.57
C LEU A 187 -3.40 8.97 -8.06
N GLY A 188 -3.80 7.93 -8.79
CA GLY A 188 -3.32 7.70 -10.16
C GLY A 188 -3.72 8.75 -11.20
N HIS A 189 -4.68 9.61 -10.88
CA HIS A 189 -5.12 10.71 -11.74
C HIS A 189 -4.37 12.03 -11.48
N LEU A 190 -3.58 12.12 -10.40
CA LEU A 190 -2.84 13.32 -10.06
C LEU A 190 -1.71 13.56 -11.09
N PRO A 191 -1.53 14.81 -11.55
CA PRO A 191 -0.57 15.11 -12.61
C PRO A 191 0.88 15.04 -12.13
N SER A 192 1.12 15.15 -10.82
CA SER A 192 2.45 15.00 -10.25
C SER A 192 2.45 14.58 -8.79
N LYS A 193 3.61 14.13 -8.31
CA LYS A 193 3.87 13.92 -6.87
C LYS A 193 3.67 15.17 -6.02
N ASN A 194 3.89 16.37 -6.58
CA ASN A 194 3.74 17.62 -5.84
C ASN A 194 2.28 17.85 -5.44
N ASP A 195 1.32 17.41 -6.26
CA ASP A 195 -0.10 17.48 -5.94
C ASP A 195 -0.44 16.61 -4.73
N THR A 196 0.15 15.41 -4.64
CA THR A 196 0.01 14.55 -3.46
C THR A 196 0.59 15.21 -2.21
N ARG A 197 1.76 15.85 -2.30
CA ARG A 197 2.34 16.58 -1.16
C ARG A 197 1.51 17.80 -0.77
N ALA A 198 0.92 18.50 -1.74
CA ALA A 198 0.01 19.61 -1.47
C ALA A 198 -1.25 19.14 -0.72
N LEU A 199 -1.79 17.96 -1.07
CA LEU A 199 -2.87 17.33 -0.30
C LEU A 199 -2.41 16.96 1.12
N ALA A 200 -1.21 16.38 1.28
CA ALA A 200 -0.68 16.08 2.61
C ALA A 200 -0.57 17.33 3.49
N ALA A 201 -0.13 18.46 2.92
CA ALA A 201 -0.08 19.75 3.61
C ALA A 201 -1.49 20.30 3.91
N LYS A 202 -2.44 20.22 2.96
CA LYS A 202 -3.85 20.59 3.14
C LYS A 202 -4.46 19.86 4.34
N TYR A 203 -4.16 18.57 4.48
CA TYR A 203 -4.64 17.72 5.56
C TYR A 203 -3.85 17.83 6.86
N GLY A 204 -2.78 18.64 6.90
CA GLY A 204 -1.95 18.81 8.09
C GLY A 204 -1.22 17.53 8.50
N LEU A 205 -0.90 16.64 7.55
CA LEU A 205 -0.28 15.35 7.85
C LEU A 205 1.20 15.53 8.25
N ASN A 206 1.63 14.87 9.32
CA ASN A 206 3.01 14.90 9.80
C ASN A 206 4.03 14.30 8.82
N VAL A 207 3.56 13.57 7.81
CA VAL A 207 4.38 12.91 6.79
C VAL A 207 4.52 13.73 5.50
N ALA A 208 3.99 14.96 5.44
CA ALA A 208 3.98 15.78 4.22
C ALA A 208 5.38 16.00 3.62
N ASP A 209 6.40 16.20 4.46
CA ASP A 209 7.79 16.42 4.05
C ASP A 209 8.62 15.13 4.05
N LYS A 210 8.03 13.99 4.40
CA LYS A 210 8.75 12.71 4.46
C LYS A 210 9.26 12.34 3.07
N PRO A 211 10.55 11.97 2.91
CA PRO A 211 11.07 11.46 1.65
C PRO A 211 10.31 10.22 1.19
N ASP A 212 10.21 10.03 -0.13
CA ASP A 212 9.60 8.82 -0.68
C ASP A 212 10.49 7.61 -0.35
N SER A 213 9.90 6.47 -0.03
CA SER A 213 10.63 5.21 0.07
C SER A 213 11.24 4.89 -1.30
N GLN A 214 12.56 4.87 -1.37
CA GLN A 214 13.33 4.40 -2.51
C GLN A 214 14.02 3.10 -2.13
N ASP A 215 14.43 2.31 -3.13
CA ASP A 215 15.05 0.99 -2.97
C ASP A 215 14.14 -0.10 -2.40
N ILE A 216 14.68 -1.32 -2.31
CA ILE A 216 13.98 -2.50 -1.78
C ILE A 216 13.87 -2.34 -0.27
N CYS A 217 12.65 -2.47 0.27
CA CYS A 217 12.37 -2.16 1.68
C CYS A 217 13.31 -2.86 2.68
N PHE A 218 13.63 -4.13 2.47
CA PHE A 218 14.52 -4.91 3.37
C PHE A 218 16.01 -4.85 2.99
N VAL A 219 16.38 -4.06 1.98
CA VAL A 219 17.78 -3.86 1.54
C VAL A 219 18.20 -2.42 1.85
N PRO A 220 18.77 -2.16 3.03
CA PRO A 220 19.18 -0.81 3.40
C PRO A 220 20.32 -0.32 2.50
N ASN A 221 20.22 0.94 2.05
CA ASN A 221 21.25 1.63 1.25
C ASN A 221 21.66 0.89 -0.03
N GLY A 222 20.79 0.04 -0.59
CA GLY A 222 21.05 -0.70 -1.83
C GLY A 222 22.08 -1.85 -1.72
N ASP A 223 22.57 -2.17 -0.52
CA ASP A 223 23.57 -3.23 -0.32
C ASP A 223 22.94 -4.63 -0.26
N TYR A 224 22.39 -5.07 -1.39
CA TYR A 224 21.76 -6.39 -1.52
C TYR A 224 22.77 -7.53 -1.32
N ALA A 225 24.04 -7.30 -1.67
CA ALA A 225 25.09 -8.31 -1.50
C ALA A 225 25.33 -8.66 -0.03
N SER A 226 25.27 -7.68 0.88
CA SER A 226 25.34 -7.94 2.32
C SER A 226 24.10 -8.65 2.85
N VAL A 227 22.91 -8.36 2.32
CA VAL A 227 21.68 -9.07 2.66
C VAL A 227 21.77 -10.55 2.25
N ILE A 228 22.19 -10.82 1.01
CA ILE A 228 22.35 -12.20 0.51
C ILE A 228 23.38 -12.97 1.33
N ARG A 229 24.57 -12.40 1.58
CA ARG A 229 25.60 -13.06 2.41
C ARG A 229 25.13 -13.40 3.82
N LYS A 230 24.23 -12.58 4.38
CA LYS A 230 23.63 -12.86 5.70
C LYS A 230 22.60 -13.99 5.63
N LEU A 231 21.81 -14.06 4.56
CA LEU A 231 20.74 -15.06 4.38
C LEU A 231 21.24 -16.41 3.87
N ARG A 232 22.34 -16.42 3.11
CA ARG A 232 22.96 -17.57 2.46
C ARG A 232 24.49 -17.52 2.63
N PRO A 233 25.00 -17.65 3.87
CA PRO A 233 26.44 -17.56 4.15
C PRO A 233 27.27 -18.64 3.43
N GLU A 234 26.66 -19.77 3.09
CA GLU A 234 27.26 -20.87 2.31
C GLU A 234 27.50 -20.54 0.83
N ALA A 235 26.96 -19.44 0.32
CA ALA A 235 27.13 -19.01 -1.06
C ALA A 235 28.28 -18.00 -1.25
N ALA A 236 29.00 -17.66 -0.17
CA ALA A 236 30.12 -16.72 -0.18
C ALA A 236 31.48 -17.38 -0.48
#